data_AF-A0A1Y1M8P3-F1
#
_entry.id   AF-A0A1Y1M8P3-F1
#
_cell.length_a   1.000
_cell.length_b   1.000
_cell.length_c   1.000
_cell.angle_alpha   90.00
_cell.angle_beta   90.00
_cell.angle_gamma   90.00
#
_symmetry.space_group_name_H-M   'P 1'
#
loop_
_entity.id
_entity.type
_entity.pdbx_description
1 polymer ?
#
loop_
_entity_poly.entity_id
_entity_poly.type
_entity_poly.pdbx_seq_one_letter_code
_entity_poly.pdbx_strand_id
1 'polypeptide(L)'
;FRSWCYNAVATFSLCLLAQAYEQAYNLLQVFGELDMTVNLLIQVDKLVQLIESPVFTYLRLQLLEPEKYPYLYKCMYGILMLLPQSSAFAALKNRLNSVSAIGYLTV
;
A
#
# COMPACT_ATOMS: atom_id res chain seq x y z
N PHE A 1 5.07 6.98 18.45
CA PHE A 1 4.63 5.77 17.72
C PHE A 1 4.98 4.42 18.37
N ARG A 2 5.61 4.33 19.57
CA ARG A 2 5.97 3.03 20.18
C ARG A 2 4.80 2.10 20.56
N SER A 3 3.62 2.65 20.82
CA SER A 3 2.44 1.86 21.23
C SER A 3 1.75 1.11 20.08
N TRP A 4 2.04 1.48 18.82
CA TRP A 4 1.42 0.90 17.63
C TRP A 4 2.32 -0.14 16.93
N CYS A 5 3.52 -0.35 17.48
CA CYS A 5 4.51 -1.33 17.01
C CYS A 5 4.08 -2.80 17.21
N TYR A 6 2.97 -3.08 17.92
CA TYR A 6 2.49 -4.46 18.07
C TYR A 6 1.83 -5.00 16.77
N ASN A 7 1.31 -4.11 15.91
CA ASN A 7 0.92 -4.44 14.54
C ASN A 7 1.01 -3.19 13.65
N ALA A 8 2.23 -2.89 13.19
CA ALA A 8 2.51 -1.75 12.33
C ALA A 8 1.63 -1.80 11.05
N VAL A 9 1.38 -3.00 10.52
CA VAL A 9 0.52 -3.22 9.34
C VAL A 9 -0.92 -2.81 9.62
N ALA A 10 -1.48 -3.16 10.78
CA ALA A 10 -2.86 -2.75 11.12
C ALA A 10 -3.01 -1.23 11.21
N THR A 11 -2.01 -0.54 11.76
CA THR A 11 -1.96 0.91 11.78
C THR A 11 -1.95 1.48 10.36
N PHE A 12 -1.09 0.93 9.50
CA PHE A 12 -0.99 1.36 8.12
C PHE A 12 -2.31 1.14 7.36
N SER A 13 -2.97 -0.02 7.55
CA SER A 13 -4.32 -0.29 7.03
C SER A 13 -5.35 0.72 7.50
N LEU A 14 -5.29 1.15 8.77
CA LEU A 14 -6.18 2.16 9.30
C LEU A 14 -5.91 3.54 8.68
N CYS A 15 -4.65 3.92 8.48
CA CYS A 15 -4.30 5.16 7.78
C CYS A 15 -4.82 5.16 6.33
N LEU A 16 -4.71 4.03 5.63
CA LEU A 16 -5.32 3.85 4.32
C LEU A 16 -6.85 3.99 4.38
N LEU A 17 -7.49 3.39 5.38
CA LEU A 17 -8.93 3.47 5.60
C LEU A 17 -9.43 4.90 5.86
N ALA A 18 -8.69 5.63 6.67
CA ALA A 18 -8.97 7.01 7.04
C ALA A 18 -8.56 8.03 5.97
N GLN A 19 -8.05 7.58 4.81
CA GLN A 19 -7.52 8.43 3.73
C GLN A 19 -6.34 9.34 4.17
N ALA A 20 -5.66 8.97 5.25
CA ALA A 20 -4.49 9.68 5.76
C ALA A 20 -3.21 9.20 5.05
N TYR A 21 -3.11 9.42 3.73
CA TYR A 21 -2.06 8.83 2.89
C TYR A 21 -0.66 9.32 3.20
N GLU A 22 -0.50 10.59 3.57
CA GLU A 22 0.79 11.13 3.97
C GLU A 22 1.31 10.42 5.23
N GLN A 23 0.41 10.20 6.20
CA GLN A 23 0.76 9.47 7.42
C GLN A 23 1.04 7.99 7.14
N ALA A 24 0.29 7.38 6.23
CA ALA A 24 0.59 6.03 5.75
C ALA A 24 2.00 5.96 5.14
N TYR A 25 2.38 6.95 4.32
CA TYR A 25 3.71 6.99 3.70
C TYR A 25 4.83 7.13 4.72
N ASN A 26 4.67 8.01 5.72
CA ASN A 26 5.63 8.16 6.80
C ASN A 26 5.80 6.85 7.60
N LEU A 27 4.70 6.14 7.85
CA LEU A 27 4.74 4.82 8.49
C LEU A 27 5.44 3.77 7.61
N LEU A 28 5.28 3.84 6.29
CA LEU A 28 5.95 2.94 5.36
C LEU A 28 7.46 3.12 5.34
N GLN A 29 7.96 4.35 5.52
CA GLN A 29 9.40 4.59 5.68
C GLN A 29 9.93 3.90 6.94
N VAL A 30 9.17 3.98 8.05
CA VAL A 30 9.51 3.27 9.28
C VAL A 30 9.47 1.75 9.08
N PHE A 31 8.58 1.21 8.22
CA PHE A 31 8.56 -0.22 7.91
C PHE A 31 9.86 -0.68 7.25
N GLY A 32 10.49 0.16 6.41
CA GLY A 32 11.76 -0.15 5.77
C GLY A 32 12.92 -0.26 6.77
N GLU A 33 12.80 0.34 7.95
CA GLU A 33 13.78 0.26 9.04
C GLU A 33 13.52 -0.92 9.99
N LEU A 34 12.35 -1.57 9.90
CA LEU A 34 12.02 -2.73 10.72
C LEU A 34 12.67 -4.00 10.16
N ASP A 35 13.07 -4.91 11.05
CA ASP A 35 13.52 -6.24 10.66
C ASP A 35 12.42 -6.98 9.89
N MET A 36 12.71 -7.35 8.65
CA MET A 36 11.79 -8.06 7.76
C MET A 36 11.59 -9.51 8.21
N THR A 37 10.66 -9.70 9.13
CA THR A 37 10.25 -11.03 9.61
C THR A 37 9.19 -11.66 8.71
N VAL A 38 9.15 -12.99 8.66
CA VAL A 38 8.11 -13.74 7.93
C VAL A 38 6.69 -13.35 8.38
N ASN A 39 6.51 -13.07 9.67
CA ASN A 39 5.23 -12.63 10.21
C ASN A 39 4.79 -11.28 9.63
N LEU A 40 5.72 -10.32 9.47
CA LEU A 40 5.43 -9.04 8.83
C LEU A 40 5.02 -9.25 7.37
N LEU A 41 5.75 -10.08 6.63
CA LEU A 41 5.42 -10.40 5.24
C LEU A 41 4.02 -11.00 5.08
N ILE A 42 3.63 -11.92 5.95
CA ILE A 42 2.28 -12.50 5.96
C ILE A 42 1.21 -11.42 6.21
N GLN A 43 1.47 -10.47 7.10
CA GLN A 43 0.54 -9.38 7.37
C GLN A 43 0.42 -8.43 6.18
N VAL A 44 1.53 -8.12 5.51
CA VAL A 44 1.51 -7.29 4.28
C VAL A 44 0.79 -8.00 3.14
N ASP A 45 0.96 -9.32 2.99
CA ASP A 45 0.21 -10.12 2.00
C ASP A 45 -1.31 -10.04 2.24
N LYS A 46 -1.75 -10.19 3.50
CA LYS A 46 -3.15 -10.01 3.91
C LYS A 46 -3.66 -8.59 3.64
N LEU A 47 -2.82 -7.58 3.86
CA LEU A 47 -3.17 -6.19 3.55
C LEU A 47 -3.41 -6.00 2.04
N VAL A 48 -2.59 -6.58 1.17
CA VAL A 48 -2.83 -6.50 -0.28
C VAL A 48 -4.15 -7.18 -0.65
N GLN A 49 -4.45 -8.34 -0.09
CA GLN A 49 -5.74 -9.00 -0.29
C GLN A 49 -6.91 -8.11 0.19
N LEU A 50 -6.71 -7.36 1.28
CA LEU A 50 -7.68 -6.42 1.80
C LEU A 50 -7.87 -5.19 0.87
N ILE A 51 -6.80 -4.70 0.23
CA ILE A 51 -6.88 -3.60 -0.77
C ILE A 51 -7.71 -4.02 -2.00
N GLU A 52 -7.60 -5.28 -2.42
CA GLU A 52 -8.41 -5.83 -3.52
C GLU A 52 -9.85 -6.12 -3.09
N SER A 53 -10.15 -6.12 -1.78
CA SER A 53 -11.49 -6.30 -1.25
C SER A 53 -12.42 -5.11 -1.57
N PRO A 54 -13.76 -5.29 -1.49
CA PRO A 54 -14.70 -4.20 -1.76
C PRO A 54 -14.61 -3.05 -0.75
N VAL A 55 -14.13 -3.31 0.49
CA VAL A 55 -13.96 -2.29 1.54
C VAL A 55 -13.05 -1.16 1.06
N PHE A 56 -12.06 -1.48 0.24
CA PHE A 56 -11.07 -0.54 -0.27
C PHE A 56 -11.31 -0.12 -1.73
N THR A 57 -12.53 -0.27 -2.25
CA THR A 57 -12.88 0.15 -3.62
C THR A 57 -12.55 1.62 -3.87
N TYR A 58 -12.76 2.49 -2.89
CA TYR A 58 -12.46 3.92 -3.02
C TYR A 58 -10.96 4.19 -3.23
N LEU A 59 -10.05 3.42 -2.61
CA LEU A 59 -8.60 3.56 -2.87
C LEU A 59 -8.27 3.24 -4.32
N ARG A 60 -8.85 2.18 -4.86
CA ARG A 60 -8.62 1.77 -6.25
C ARG A 60 -9.10 2.83 -7.24
N LEU A 61 -10.17 3.55 -6.90
CA LEU A 61 -10.63 4.70 -7.68
C LEU A 61 -9.70 5.90 -7.54
N GLN A 62 -9.24 6.21 -6.31
CA GLN A 62 -8.31 7.31 -6.05
C GLN A 62 -6.92 7.08 -6.68
N LEU A 63 -6.51 5.82 -6.91
CA LEU A 63 -5.30 5.50 -7.64
C LEU A 63 -5.33 6.02 -9.09
N LEU A 64 -6.51 6.25 -9.67
CA LEU A 64 -6.67 6.84 -11.00
C LEU A 64 -6.29 8.33 -11.04
N GLU A 65 -6.22 9.01 -9.89
CA GLU A 65 -5.91 10.43 -9.76
C GLU A 65 -4.55 10.64 -9.04
N PRO A 66 -3.41 10.28 -9.67
CA PRO A 66 -2.11 10.33 -9.01
C PRO A 66 -1.68 11.76 -8.62
N GLU A 67 -2.14 12.78 -9.36
CA GLU A 67 -1.88 14.19 -9.03
C GLU A 67 -2.55 14.62 -7.73
N LYS A 68 -3.73 14.08 -7.44
CA LYS A 68 -4.52 14.40 -6.25
C LYS A 68 -4.11 13.56 -5.04
N TYR A 69 -3.69 12.32 -5.26
CA TYR A 69 -3.29 11.39 -4.20
C TYR A 69 -1.87 10.83 -4.40
N PRO A 70 -0.83 11.70 -4.45
CA PRO A 70 0.54 11.27 -4.76
C PRO A 70 1.11 10.32 -3.68
N TYR A 71 0.75 10.52 -2.41
CA TYR A 71 1.20 9.67 -1.32
C TYR A 71 0.56 8.28 -1.36
N LEU A 72 -0.68 8.15 -1.84
CA LEU A 72 -1.31 6.84 -2.04
C LEU A 72 -0.55 6.02 -3.08
N TYR A 73 -0.18 6.66 -4.19
CA TYR A 73 0.60 6.03 -5.24
C TYR A 73 1.97 5.58 -4.71
N LYS A 74 2.70 6.46 -4.01
CA LYS A 74 3.99 6.13 -3.36
C LYS A 74 3.85 4.99 -2.36
N CYS A 75 2.77 4.97 -1.58
CA CYS A 75 2.47 3.88 -0.64
C CYS A 75 2.31 2.54 -1.35
N MET A 76 1.52 2.48 -2.43
CA MET A 76 1.31 1.22 -3.16
C MET A 76 2.61 0.68 -3.77
N TYR A 77 3.43 1.54 -4.38
CA TYR A 77 4.75 1.13 -4.89
C TYR A 77 5.72 0.75 -3.77
N GLY A 78 5.69 1.43 -2.63
CA GLY A 78 6.52 1.06 -1.50
C GLY A 78 6.15 -0.31 -0.91
N ILE A 79 4.85 -0.61 -0.78
CA ILE A 79 4.38 -1.97 -0.40
C ILE A 79 4.86 -3.00 -1.42
N LEU A 80 4.76 -2.69 -2.71
CA LEU A 80 5.22 -3.59 -3.78
C LEU A 80 6.72 -3.90 -3.65
N MET A 81 7.55 -2.92 -3.28
CA MET A 81 8.99 -3.10 -3.08
C MET A 81 9.34 -3.87 -1.80
N LEU A 82 8.46 -3.86 -0.79
CA LEU A 82 8.65 -4.64 0.44
C LEU A 82 8.26 -6.12 0.28
N LEU A 83 7.36 -6.43 -0.64
CA LEU A 83 6.88 -7.80 -0.82
C LEU A 83 7.94 -8.68 -1.54
N PRO A 84 8.14 -9.94 -1.10
CA PRO A 84 8.78 -10.95 -1.94
C PRO A 84 7.90 -11.20 -3.18
N GLN A 85 8.42 -11.90 -4.20
CA GLN A 85 7.66 -12.27 -5.41
C GLN A 85 6.53 -13.28 -5.15
N SER A 86 5.54 -12.89 -4.33
CA SER A 86 4.37 -13.67 -3.94
C SER A 86 3.17 -13.41 -4.86
N SER A 87 2.06 -14.11 -4.62
CA SER A 87 0.78 -13.85 -5.29
C SER A 87 0.26 -12.43 -5.00
N ALA A 88 0.43 -11.90 -3.79
CA ALA A 88 0.09 -10.50 -3.49
C ALA A 88 0.94 -9.52 -4.30
N PHE A 89 2.24 -9.77 -4.46
CA PHE A 89 3.09 -8.95 -5.32
C PHE A 89 2.54 -8.92 -6.75
N ALA A 90 2.20 -10.08 -7.32
CA ALA A 90 1.64 -10.17 -8.66
C ALA A 90 0.29 -9.43 -8.77
N ALA A 91 -0.60 -9.58 -7.78
CA ALA A 91 -1.89 -8.91 -7.73
C ALA A 91 -1.73 -7.38 -7.70
N LEU A 92 -0.90 -6.87 -6.79
CA LEU A 92 -0.67 -5.43 -6.65
C LEU A 92 0.04 -4.84 -7.87
N LYS A 93 1.05 -5.55 -8.41
CA LYS A 93 1.74 -5.14 -9.65
C LYS A 93 0.77 -5.03 -10.82
N ASN A 94 -0.10 -6.02 -11.00
CA ASN A 94 -1.08 -6.01 -12.09
C ASN A 94 -2.04 -4.82 -11.93
N ARG A 95 -2.52 -4.56 -10.71
CA ARG A 95 -3.37 -3.40 -10.40
C ARG A 95 -2.69 -2.08 -10.75
N LEU A 96 -1.45 -1.90 -10.30
CA LEU A 96 -0.68 -0.68 -10.56
C LEU A 96 -0.36 -0.52 -12.05
N ASN A 97 -0.06 -1.60 -12.77
CA ASN A 97 0.16 -1.56 -14.21
C ASN A 97 -1.09 -1.16 -14.99
N SER A 98 -2.28 -1.60 -14.56
CA SER A 98 -3.54 -1.17 -15.19
C SER A 98 -3.81 0.33 -15.00
N VAL A 99 -3.33 0.91 -13.90
CA VAL A 99 -3.48 2.33 -13.60
C VAL A 99 -2.36 3.17 -14.23
N SER A 100 -1.12 2.70 -14.25
CA SER A 100 0.01 3.42 -14.83
C SER A 100 -0.12 3.62 -16.34
N ALA A 101 -0.80 2.69 -17.03
CA ALA A 101 -1.19 2.86 -18.43
C ALA A 101 -2.00 4.15 -18.67
N ILE A 102 -2.74 4.64 -17.67
CA ILE A 102 -3.52 5.89 -17.74
C ILE A 102 -2.61 7.11 -17.50
N GLY A 103 -1.60 7.00 -16.63
CA GLY A 103 -0.63 8.08 -16.38
C GLY A 103 0.26 8.42 -17.58
N TYR A 104 0.50 7.45 -18.47
CA TYR A 104 1.19 7.69 -19.76
C TYR A 104 0.28 8.30 -20.84
N LEU A 105 -1.05 8.21 -20.69
CA LEU A 105 -2.03 8.78 -21.62
C LEU A 105 -2.24 10.29 -21.40
N THR A 106 -1.80 10.82 -20.27
CA THR A 106 -1.94 12.23 -19.88
C THR A 106 -0.66 13.05 -20.05
N VAL A 107 0.32 12.57 -20.83
CA VAL A 107 1.52 13.33 -21.24
C VAL A 107 1.45 13.63 -22.73
#